data_AF-A0A371J1M5-F1
#
_entry.id   AF-A0A371J1M5-F1
#
_cell.length_a   1.000
_cell.length_b   1.000
_cell.length_c   1.000
_cell.angle_alpha   90.00
_cell.angle_beta   90.00
_cell.angle_gamma   90.00
#
_symmetry.space_group_name_H-M   'P 1'
#
loop_
_entity.id
_entity.type
_entity.pdbx_description
1 polymer ?
#
loop_
_entity_poly.entity_id
_entity_poly.type
_entity_poly.pdbx_seq_one_letter_code
_entity_poly.pdbx_strand_id
1 'polypeptide(L)'
;MGSITHVTEQDEVLNRYEYDAWGNVTESEERVENRFQFNGQQLDPISQQYYLRARYYNPVIGRFTQEDTYRGDGLNLYAYCANNPVSYVDPSGNQCKAAKDRLAASTSKGKNETKTATKLTEHQDSSSKGAGQNIKGNKNLDVGTSDGNKKSKTYQTYTKTNPETGEIYSGRTSGTGSPAENVRRRDANHHMNDKGFGPAQLDKTSKNYKAIRGREQLLIDKHGGAQSTGGKSGNSINGIGKNNKKKTIYLNAAKGEFGEIE
;
A
#
# COMPACT_ATOMS: atom_id res chain seq x y z
N MET A 1 -1.62 -7.00 15.84
CA MET A 1 -2.77 -7.92 15.69
C MET A 1 -3.28 -8.26 17.08
N GLY A 2 -4.55 -8.62 17.21
CA GLY A 2 -5.20 -8.87 18.50
C GLY A 2 -5.57 -10.33 18.74
N SER A 3 -4.98 -11.28 17.99
CA SER A 3 -5.29 -12.70 18.12
C SER A 3 -4.80 -13.25 19.46
N ILE A 4 -5.64 -14.07 20.10
CA ILE A 4 -5.29 -14.75 21.35
C ILE A 4 -4.45 -15.97 21.02
N THR A 5 -3.18 -16.00 21.44
CA THR A 5 -2.30 -17.16 21.25
C THR A 5 -2.15 -18.01 22.51
N HIS A 6 -2.34 -17.41 23.69
CA HIS A 6 -2.24 -18.09 24.97
C HIS A 6 -3.31 -17.56 25.92
N VAL A 7 -3.84 -18.45 26.78
CA VAL A 7 -4.62 -18.09 27.97
C VAL A 7 -3.84 -18.61 29.17
N THR A 8 -3.57 -17.75 30.15
CA THR A 8 -2.76 -18.10 31.32
C THR A 8 -3.48 -17.83 32.63
N GLU A 9 -3.16 -18.62 33.66
CA GLU A 9 -3.55 -18.41 35.05
C GLU A 9 -2.32 -18.62 35.93
N GLN A 10 -1.96 -17.64 36.77
CA GLN A 10 -0.81 -17.74 37.68
C GLN A 10 0.48 -18.27 37.02
N ASP A 11 0.81 -17.75 35.82
CA ASP A 11 1.94 -18.14 34.96
C ASP A 11 1.88 -19.55 34.33
N GLU A 12 0.81 -20.31 34.56
CA GLU A 12 0.53 -21.55 33.82
C GLU A 12 -0.21 -21.25 32.52
N VAL A 13 0.22 -21.87 31.42
CA VAL A 13 -0.50 -21.82 30.14
C VAL A 13 -1.65 -22.83 30.17
N LEU A 14 -2.87 -22.31 30.16
CA LEU A 14 -4.10 -23.09 30.11
C LEU A 14 -4.51 -23.42 28.67
N ASN A 15 -4.45 -22.44 27.76
CA ASN A 15 -4.76 -22.65 26.35
C ASN A 15 -3.63 -22.14 25.45
N ARG A 16 -3.48 -22.77 24.29
CA ARG A 16 -2.57 -22.39 23.20
C ARG A 16 -3.29 -22.42 21.86
N TYR A 17 -3.04 -21.42 21.02
CA TYR A 17 -3.58 -21.35 19.67
C TYR A 17 -2.53 -20.89 18.67
N GLU A 18 -2.51 -21.55 17.53
CA GLU A 18 -1.83 -21.09 16.32
C GLU A 18 -2.83 -20.86 15.21
N TYR A 19 -2.57 -19.85 14.38
CA TYR A 19 -3.45 -19.47 13.28
C TYR A 19 -2.66 -19.31 11.98
N ASP A 20 -3.30 -19.63 10.87
CA ASP A 20 -2.83 -19.20 9.57
C ASP A 20 -3.08 -17.69 9.33
N ALA A 21 -2.66 -17.20 8.16
CA ALA A 21 -2.84 -15.79 7.79
C ALA A 21 -4.31 -15.33 7.75
N TRP A 22 -5.25 -16.25 7.54
CA TRP A 22 -6.68 -15.99 7.39
C TRP A 22 -7.46 -16.26 8.69
N GLY A 23 -6.79 -16.72 9.74
CA GLY A 23 -7.40 -16.98 11.03
C GLY A 23 -7.96 -18.40 11.17
N ASN A 24 -7.61 -19.33 10.28
CA ASN A 24 -7.87 -20.75 10.55
C ASN A 24 -6.96 -21.21 11.69
N VAL A 25 -7.53 -21.89 12.68
CA VAL A 25 -6.76 -22.49 13.77
C VAL A 25 -5.97 -23.67 13.20
N THR A 26 -4.65 -23.59 13.26
CA THR A 26 -3.74 -24.66 12.78
C THR A 26 -3.32 -25.59 13.90
N GLU A 27 -3.30 -25.10 15.13
CA GLU A 27 -3.03 -25.85 16.34
C GLU A 27 -3.86 -25.25 17.47
N SER A 28 -4.45 -26.10 18.31
CA SER A 28 -5.18 -25.68 19.50
C SER A 28 -5.02 -26.67 20.65
N GLU A 29 -4.70 -26.15 21.82
CA GLU A 29 -4.78 -26.86 23.09
C GLU A 29 -5.68 -26.02 24.01
N GLU A 30 -6.79 -26.59 24.49
CA GLU A 30 -7.73 -25.90 25.38
C GLU A 30 -7.93 -26.70 26.67
N ARG A 31 -7.60 -26.09 27.82
CA ARG A 31 -7.96 -26.61 29.16
C ARG A 31 -9.15 -25.86 29.75
N VAL A 32 -9.38 -24.62 29.33
CA VAL A 32 -10.53 -23.80 29.73
C VAL A 32 -11.28 -23.30 28.50
N GLU A 33 -12.58 -23.08 28.61
CA GLU A 33 -13.38 -22.57 27.49
C GLU A 33 -12.97 -21.12 27.16
N ASN A 34 -12.69 -20.86 25.88
CA ASN A 34 -12.37 -19.52 25.41
C ASN A 34 -13.06 -19.22 24.08
N ARG A 35 -14.00 -18.27 24.12
CA ARG A 35 -14.79 -17.88 22.94
C ARG A 35 -14.09 -16.87 22.05
N PHE A 36 -13.04 -16.20 22.52
CA PHE A 36 -12.33 -15.16 21.75
C PHE A 36 -11.03 -15.72 21.18
N GLN A 37 -10.79 -15.56 19.89
CA GLN A 37 -9.63 -16.16 19.24
C GLN A 37 -8.97 -15.18 18.25
N PHE A 38 -9.08 -15.43 16.95
CA PHE A 38 -8.43 -14.63 15.92
C PHE A 38 -8.87 -13.17 15.97
N ASN A 39 -7.89 -12.25 16.00
CA ASN A 39 -8.10 -10.81 16.12
C ASN A 39 -9.07 -10.39 17.25
N GLY A 40 -9.15 -11.18 18.33
CA GLY A 40 -10.03 -10.95 19.47
C GLY A 40 -11.52 -11.07 19.11
N GLN A 41 -11.84 -11.71 17.99
CA GLN A 41 -13.21 -11.95 17.57
C GLN A 41 -13.75 -13.24 18.19
N GLN A 42 -15.05 -13.27 18.41
CA GLN A 42 -15.71 -14.44 18.97
C GLN A 42 -15.83 -15.51 17.89
N LEU A 43 -15.31 -16.72 18.14
CA LEU A 43 -15.55 -17.88 17.29
C LEU A 43 -16.88 -18.51 17.70
N ASP A 44 -17.80 -18.70 16.74
CA ASP A 44 -18.98 -19.53 16.95
C ASP A 44 -18.60 -21.01 16.83
N PRO A 45 -18.74 -21.82 17.90
CA PRO A 45 -18.30 -23.22 17.89
C PRO A 45 -19.09 -24.09 16.91
N ILE A 46 -20.32 -23.69 16.53
CA ILE A 46 -21.15 -24.49 15.61
C ILE A 46 -20.77 -24.21 14.16
N SER A 47 -20.79 -22.93 13.75
CA SER A 47 -20.52 -22.56 12.36
C SER A 47 -19.04 -22.44 12.01
N GLN A 48 -18.15 -22.42 13.01
CA GLN A 48 -16.71 -22.19 12.86
C GLN A 48 -16.41 -20.84 12.16
N GLN A 49 -17.24 -19.83 12.43
CA GLN A 49 -17.12 -18.48 11.88
C GLN A 49 -16.87 -17.46 12.98
N TYR A 50 -16.13 -16.41 12.64
CA TYR A 50 -15.89 -15.29 13.54
C TYR A 50 -17.03 -14.28 13.46
N TYR A 51 -17.62 -13.94 14.60
CA TYR A 51 -18.60 -12.88 14.70
C TYR A 51 -17.91 -11.52 14.86
N LEU A 52 -17.99 -10.69 13.82
CA LEU A 52 -17.37 -9.35 13.77
C LEU A 52 -18.42 -8.24 13.98
N ARG A 53 -19.49 -8.52 14.75
CA ARG A 53 -20.63 -7.62 15.01
C ARG A 53 -21.53 -7.39 13.80
N ALA A 54 -21.04 -6.72 12.76
CA ALA A 54 -21.86 -6.42 11.59
C ALA A 54 -22.01 -7.63 10.66
N ARG A 55 -21.02 -8.52 10.63
CA ARG A 55 -20.96 -9.67 9.73
C ARG A 55 -20.25 -10.85 10.37
N TYR A 56 -20.52 -12.04 9.83
CA TYR A 56 -19.77 -13.25 10.10
C TYR A 56 -18.66 -13.43 9.07
N TYR A 57 -17.45 -13.67 9.56
CA TYR A 57 -16.27 -13.94 8.76
C TYR A 57 -15.97 -15.44 8.77
N ASN A 58 -15.83 -16.04 7.59
CA ASN A 58 -15.43 -17.43 7.45
C ASN A 58 -13.93 -17.50 7.10
N PRO A 59 -13.08 -18.02 8.01
CA PRO A 59 -11.64 -18.09 7.80
C PRO A 59 -11.22 -19.12 6.73
N VAL A 60 -12.02 -20.18 6.52
CA VAL A 60 -11.72 -21.26 5.55
C VAL A 60 -11.75 -20.72 4.12
N ILE A 61 -12.72 -19.86 3.81
CA ILE A 61 -12.87 -19.24 2.48
C ILE A 61 -12.33 -17.80 2.42
N GLY A 62 -11.81 -17.28 3.54
CA GLY A 62 -11.18 -15.96 3.63
C GLY A 62 -12.10 -14.77 3.33
N ARG A 63 -13.40 -14.85 3.65
CA ARG A 63 -14.37 -13.79 3.34
C ARG A 63 -15.55 -13.72 4.30
N PHE A 64 -16.29 -12.63 4.25
CA PHE A 64 -17.58 -12.50 4.94
C PHE A 64 -18.65 -13.36 4.26
N THR A 65 -19.60 -13.85 5.05
CA THR A 65 -20.76 -14.62 4.55
C THR A 65 -21.96 -13.75 4.20
N GLN A 66 -21.97 -12.48 4.64
CA GLN A 66 -22.95 -11.47 4.28
C GLN A 66 -22.32 -10.33 3.47
N GLU A 67 -23.12 -9.70 2.62
CA GLU A 67 -22.71 -8.45 1.96
C GLU A 67 -22.44 -7.36 2.99
N ASP A 68 -21.40 -6.56 2.75
CA ASP A 68 -21.21 -5.31 3.46
C ASP A 68 -22.44 -4.44 3.30
N THR A 69 -22.86 -3.74 4.35
CA THR A 69 -23.85 -2.65 4.21
C THR A 69 -23.14 -1.31 3.96
N TYR A 70 -21.86 -1.24 4.34
CA TYR A 70 -21.00 -0.10 4.09
C TYR A 70 -20.39 -0.17 2.68
N ARG A 71 -20.58 0.89 1.88
CA ARG A 71 -20.19 0.92 0.45
C ARG A 71 -18.82 1.60 0.19
N GLY A 72 -18.08 1.98 1.22
CA GLY A 72 -16.83 2.73 1.07
C GLY A 72 -15.56 1.89 0.93
N ASP A 73 -15.62 0.57 1.14
CA ASP A 73 -14.43 -0.32 1.18
C ASP A 73 -14.12 -0.99 -0.16
N GLY A 74 -14.90 -0.72 -1.22
CA GLY A 74 -14.66 -1.17 -2.59
C GLY A 74 -15.84 -1.89 -3.23
N LEU A 75 -15.62 -2.47 -4.42
CA LEU A 75 -16.66 -3.16 -5.18
C LEU A 75 -16.97 -4.58 -4.66
N ASN A 76 -16.02 -5.20 -3.96
CA ASN A 76 -16.23 -6.53 -3.40
C ASN A 76 -16.81 -6.43 -1.99
N LEU A 77 -18.12 -6.61 -1.87
CA LEU A 77 -18.88 -6.49 -0.62
C LEU A 77 -18.64 -7.64 0.36
N TYR A 78 -17.85 -8.66 0.01
CA TYR A 78 -17.56 -9.81 0.88
C TYR A 78 -16.10 -9.83 1.36
N ALA A 79 -15.26 -8.90 0.90
CA ALA A 79 -13.83 -8.96 1.17
C ALA A 79 -13.51 -8.73 2.66
N TYR A 80 -12.70 -9.62 3.24
CA TYR A 80 -12.11 -9.39 4.56
C TYR A 80 -10.77 -8.68 4.43
N CYS A 81 -10.56 -7.61 5.21
CA CYS A 81 -9.26 -6.94 5.33
C CYS A 81 -8.61 -6.54 4.00
N ALA A 82 -9.40 -6.18 2.98
CA ALA A 82 -8.93 -5.92 1.62
C ALA A 82 -8.00 -7.01 1.06
N ASN A 83 -8.25 -8.28 1.39
CA ASN A 83 -7.43 -9.46 1.08
C ASN A 83 -6.01 -9.42 1.66
N ASN A 84 -5.79 -8.67 2.75
CA ASN A 84 -4.53 -8.62 3.47
C ASN A 84 -4.73 -8.67 5.01
N PRO A 85 -5.19 -9.83 5.53
CA PRO A 85 -5.46 -10.03 6.96
C PRO A 85 -4.20 -10.05 7.83
N VAL A 86 -2.99 -10.10 7.24
CA VAL A 86 -1.70 -10.01 7.95
C VAL A 86 -1.32 -8.54 8.25
N SER A 87 -1.83 -7.60 7.46
CA SER A 87 -1.55 -6.17 7.65
C SER A 87 -2.73 -5.40 8.24
N TYR A 88 -3.95 -5.88 8.02
CA TYR A 88 -5.18 -5.19 8.35
C TYR A 88 -6.07 -6.03 9.27
N VAL A 89 -6.87 -5.32 10.06
CA VAL A 89 -7.89 -5.89 10.94
C VAL A 89 -9.18 -5.10 10.71
N ASP A 90 -10.31 -5.78 10.63
CA ASP A 90 -11.64 -5.16 10.70
C ASP A 90 -12.29 -5.50 12.05
N PRO A 91 -12.26 -4.61 13.05
CA PRO A 91 -12.86 -4.87 14.36
C PRO A 91 -14.40 -4.79 14.35
N SER A 92 -14.99 -4.22 13.30
CA SER A 92 -16.42 -3.88 13.23
C SER A 92 -17.21 -4.70 12.22
N GLY A 93 -16.52 -5.48 11.39
CA GLY A 93 -17.12 -6.18 10.27
C GLY A 93 -17.67 -5.24 9.20
N ASN A 94 -17.21 -3.99 9.12
CA ASN A 94 -17.67 -3.00 8.12
C ASN A 94 -16.51 -2.32 7.42
N GLN A 95 -15.40 -2.12 8.14
CA GLN A 95 -14.23 -1.45 7.59
C GLN A 95 -12.95 -1.83 8.30
N CYS A 96 -11.92 -2.06 7.50
CA CYS A 96 -10.57 -2.31 7.97
C CYS A 96 -10.04 -1.06 8.72
N LYS A 97 -9.39 -1.21 9.88
CA LYS A 97 -8.85 -0.08 10.67
C LYS A 97 -7.86 0.79 9.88
N ALA A 98 -7.04 0.17 9.03
CA ALA A 98 -6.15 0.91 8.12
C ALA A 98 -6.90 1.63 6.97
N ALA A 99 -8.10 1.16 6.60
CA ALA A 99 -8.98 1.87 5.68
C ALA A 99 -9.65 3.06 6.37
N LYS A 100 -10.07 2.92 7.64
CA LYS A 100 -10.56 4.04 8.47
C LYS A 100 -9.53 5.15 8.60
N ASP A 101 -8.26 4.82 8.88
CA ASP A 101 -7.19 5.82 9.00
C ASP A 101 -6.90 6.53 7.66
N ARG A 102 -6.99 5.79 6.54
CA ARG A 102 -6.84 6.36 5.19
C ARG A 102 -8.04 7.21 4.76
N LEU A 103 -9.26 6.81 5.13
CA LEU A 103 -10.49 7.54 4.85
C LEU A 103 -10.57 8.81 5.71
N ALA A 104 -10.25 8.72 7.01
CA ALA A 104 -10.14 9.87 7.89
C ALA A 104 -9.10 10.89 7.41
N ALA A 105 -7.96 10.42 6.90
CA ALA A 105 -6.95 11.26 6.26
C ALA A 105 -7.41 11.88 4.93
N SER A 106 -8.43 11.30 4.27
CA SER A 106 -9.03 11.85 3.05
C SER A 106 -10.15 12.86 3.34
N THR A 107 -10.93 12.64 4.40
CA THR A 107 -12.06 13.50 4.80
C THR A 107 -11.59 14.81 5.44
N SER A 108 -10.44 14.83 6.11
CA SER A 108 -9.83 16.07 6.63
C SER A 108 -9.33 17.02 5.54
N LYS A 109 -9.15 16.53 4.30
CA LYS A 109 -8.80 17.35 3.13
C LYS A 109 -9.99 18.00 2.43
N GLY A 110 -11.22 17.57 2.71
CA GLY A 110 -12.43 18.02 2.01
C GLY A 110 -13.19 19.20 2.63
N LYS A 111 -12.82 19.68 3.83
CA LYS A 111 -13.53 20.77 4.52
C LYS A 111 -12.99 22.19 4.27
N ASN A 112 -11.91 22.35 3.49
CA ASN A 112 -11.28 23.66 3.26
C ASN A 112 -11.53 24.28 1.86
N GLU A 113 -12.46 23.77 1.05
CA GLU A 113 -12.66 24.26 -0.33
C GLU A 113 -13.97 25.03 -0.58
N THR A 114 -14.81 25.30 0.43
CA THR A 114 -16.13 25.96 0.22
C THR A 114 -16.26 27.42 0.66
N LYS A 115 -15.16 28.18 0.74
CA LYS A 115 -15.16 29.65 0.75
C LYS A 115 -13.88 30.07 0.03
N THR A 116 -13.88 30.57 -1.19
CA THR A 116 -14.12 31.99 -1.46
C THR A 116 -14.09 32.17 -2.99
N ALA A 117 -15.25 32.39 -3.61
CA ALA A 117 -15.30 33.16 -4.84
C ALA A 117 -15.58 34.61 -4.41
N THR A 118 -14.70 35.56 -4.78
CA THR A 118 -14.99 36.97 -5.15
C THR A 118 -13.74 37.86 -5.02
N LYS A 119 -13.36 38.53 -6.14
CA LYS A 119 -12.56 39.77 -6.35
C LYS A 119 -11.13 39.85 -5.76
N LEU A 120 -10.09 40.04 -6.58
CA LEU A 120 -9.61 41.24 -7.32
C LEU A 120 -8.97 42.34 -6.44
N THR A 121 -7.76 42.72 -6.87
CA THR A 121 -7.03 44.01 -6.79
C THR A 121 -6.24 44.43 -5.53
N GLU A 122 -4.93 44.61 -5.79
CA GLU A 122 -4.03 45.74 -5.46
C GLU A 122 -3.43 45.98 -4.05
N HIS A 123 -2.09 45.91 -4.05
CA HIS A 123 -1.06 46.80 -3.51
C HIS A 123 -0.96 47.22 -2.02
N GLN A 124 0.31 47.09 -1.56
CA GLN A 124 1.11 47.90 -0.63
C GLN A 124 1.14 47.61 0.88
N ASP A 125 2.34 47.15 1.29
CA ASP A 125 3.18 47.63 2.39
C ASP A 125 2.56 47.99 3.75
N SER A 126 2.87 47.17 4.76
CA SER A 126 3.97 47.43 5.71
C SER A 126 3.71 46.87 7.12
N SER A 127 4.73 46.17 7.63
CA SER A 127 5.19 46.20 9.03
C SER A 127 4.27 45.73 10.16
N SER A 128 4.56 44.54 10.70
CA SER A 128 5.11 44.42 12.07
C SER A 128 5.55 43.00 12.45
N LYS A 129 6.80 42.92 12.93
CA LYS A 129 7.36 42.11 14.04
C LYS A 129 7.10 40.59 14.02
N GLY A 130 8.10 39.69 14.05
CA GLY A 130 9.50 39.82 14.45
C GLY A 130 10.33 38.62 14.01
N ALA A 131 11.64 38.87 13.88
CA ALA A 131 12.72 37.91 13.72
C ALA A 131 12.67 36.83 14.83
N GLY A 132 13.20 35.62 14.69
CA GLY A 132 14.20 35.06 13.78
C GLY A 132 14.99 34.03 14.59
N GLN A 133 15.58 33.05 13.88
CA GLN A 133 16.67 32.17 14.36
C GLN A 133 16.27 31.11 15.41
N ASN A 134 16.87 29.93 15.57
CA ASN A 134 17.87 29.09 14.90
C ASN A 134 18.07 27.86 15.86
N ILE A 135 18.90 26.88 15.46
CA ILE A 135 19.63 25.94 16.36
C ILE A 135 18.95 24.65 16.86
N LYS A 136 19.33 23.54 16.19
CA LYS A 136 19.93 22.28 16.69
C LYS A 136 19.71 21.82 18.16
N GLY A 137 19.42 20.53 18.30
CA GLY A 137 20.18 19.64 19.22
C GLY A 137 19.38 18.68 20.12
N ASN A 138 19.60 17.37 19.90
CA ASN A 138 19.60 16.21 20.83
C ASN A 138 18.41 15.93 21.78
N LYS A 139 17.80 14.73 21.79
CA LYS A 139 18.27 13.44 22.40
C LYS A 139 18.59 13.60 23.90
N ASN A 140 18.04 12.88 24.88
CA ASN A 140 17.80 11.44 25.04
C ASN A 140 16.99 11.14 26.33
N LEU A 141 16.46 9.90 26.45
CA LEU A 141 16.46 8.95 27.60
C LEU A 141 15.24 8.01 27.41
N ASP A 142 15.34 6.89 26.67
CA ASP A 142 15.91 5.55 26.97
C ASP A 142 15.20 4.75 28.09
N VAL A 143 14.67 3.57 27.72
CA VAL A 143 14.72 2.26 28.41
C VAL A 143 14.02 1.20 27.51
N GLY A 144 14.79 0.23 26.98
CA GLY A 144 14.39 -1.20 27.00
C GLY A 144 13.97 -1.98 25.73
N THR A 145 14.81 -1.99 24.68
CA THR A 145 15.18 -3.13 23.80
C THR A 145 14.12 -4.13 23.23
N SER A 146 13.86 -4.03 21.92
CA SER A 146 14.00 -5.15 20.95
C SER A 146 14.11 -4.60 19.51
N ASP A 147 15.33 -4.51 19.00
CA ASP A 147 15.66 -3.95 17.69
C ASP A 147 15.17 -4.84 16.52
N GLY A 148 14.05 -4.43 15.91
CA GLY A 148 13.60 -4.90 14.60
C GLY A 148 13.61 -3.76 13.59
N ASN A 149 14.71 -3.60 12.85
CA ASN A 149 14.90 -2.58 11.81
C ASN A 149 13.76 -2.55 10.77
N LYS A 150 12.81 -1.61 10.90
CA LYS A 150 11.68 -1.46 9.96
C LYS A 150 12.18 -0.86 8.64
N LYS A 151 12.57 -1.73 7.70
CA LYS A 151 13.14 -1.34 6.40
C LYS A 151 12.25 -0.32 5.65
N SER A 152 12.84 0.81 5.25
CA SER A 152 12.12 1.87 4.54
C SER A 152 11.73 1.45 3.13
N LYS A 153 10.49 1.74 2.72
CA LYS A 153 9.99 1.44 1.37
C LYS A 153 10.73 2.26 0.30
N THR A 154 11.11 1.60 -0.79
CA THR A 154 11.70 2.21 -1.98
C THR A 154 10.83 1.91 -3.22
N TYR A 155 11.02 2.69 -4.27
CA TYR A 155 10.32 2.59 -5.55
C TYR A 155 11.35 2.43 -6.66
N GLN A 156 11.04 1.59 -7.64
CA GLN A 156 11.94 1.25 -8.74
C GLN A 156 11.23 1.39 -10.09
N THR A 157 11.95 1.84 -11.10
CA THR A 157 11.64 1.59 -12.52
C THR A 157 12.45 0.38 -13.02
N TYR A 158 11.90 -0.35 -13.97
CA TYR A 158 12.60 -1.43 -14.66
C TYR A 158 12.17 -1.49 -16.13
N THR A 159 13.01 -2.10 -16.96
CA THR A 159 12.70 -2.39 -18.37
C THR A 159 12.74 -3.89 -18.63
N LYS A 160 12.02 -4.34 -19.66
CA LYS A 160 12.08 -5.69 -20.21
C LYS A 160 12.23 -5.58 -21.71
N THR A 161 13.06 -6.42 -22.31
CA THR A 161 13.28 -6.44 -23.76
C THR A 161 12.73 -7.73 -24.33
N ASN A 162 11.91 -7.63 -25.38
CA ASN A 162 11.56 -8.79 -26.19
C ASN A 162 12.74 -9.07 -27.15
N PRO A 163 13.40 -10.23 -27.05
CA PRO A 163 14.57 -10.53 -27.86
C PRO A 163 14.23 -10.79 -29.34
N GLU A 164 12.98 -11.14 -29.66
CA GLU A 164 12.53 -11.39 -31.03
C GLU A 164 12.15 -10.09 -31.75
N THR A 165 11.42 -9.20 -31.07
CA THR A 165 10.90 -7.96 -31.69
C THR A 165 11.77 -6.73 -31.41
N GLY A 166 12.65 -6.79 -30.41
CA GLY A 166 13.40 -5.63 -29.91
C GLY A 166 12.55 -4.63 -29.11
N GLU A 167 11.26 -4.92 -28.89
CA GLU A 167 10.38 -4.03 -28.13
C GLU A 167 10.84 -3.91 -26.67
N ILE A 168 10.74 -2.69 -26.13
CA ILE A 168 11.07 -2.42 -24.73
C ILE A 168 9.80 -2.09 -23.97
N TYR A 169 9.52 -2.88 -22.94
CA TYR A 169 8.49 -2.62 -21.94
C TYR A 169 9.13 -1.91 -20.74
N SER A 170 8.47 -0.86 -20.24
CA SER A 170 8.89 -0.12 -19.05
C SER A 170 7.85 -0.25 -17.94
N GLY A 171 8.28 -0.52 -16.72
CA GLY A 171 7.40 -0.70 -15.57
C GLY A 171 7.95 -0.16 -14.27
N ARG A 172 7.16 -0.29 -13.20
CA ARG A 172 7.54 0.10 -11.84
C ARG A 172 7.16 -0.91 -10.80
N THR A 173 7.92 -0.92 -9.71
CA THR A 173 7.64 -1.71 -8.51
C THR A 173 8.02 -0.94 -7.26
N SER A 174 7.69 -1.49 -6.10
CA SER A 174 8.10 -0.93 -4.81
C SER A 174 8.17 -2.02 -3.75
N GLY A 175 8.99 -1.81 -2.73
CA GLY A 175 9.07 -2.75 -1.62
C GLY A 175 10.03 -2.30 -0.53
N THR A 176 10.09 -3.10 0.53
CA THR A 176 10.97 -2.91 1.69
C THR A 176 12.26 -3.75 1.58
N GLY A 177 12.33 -4.67 0.61
CA GLY A 177 13.55 -5.41 0.27
C GLY A 177 14.51 -4.59 -0.57
N SER A 178 15.63 -5.20 -0.99
CA SER A 178 16.57 -4.54 -1.91
C SER A 178 15.88 -4.19 -3.24
N PRO A 179 16.32 -3.14 -3.95
CA PRO A 179 15.73 -2.78 -5.24
C PRO A 179 15.71 -3.92 -6.25
N ALA A 180 16.80 -4.70 -6.33
CA ALA A 180 16.90 -5.85 -7.22
C ALA A 180 15.90 -6.96 -6.84
N GLU A 181 15.73 -7.29 -5.56
CA GLU A 181 14.71 -8.26 -5.12
C GLU A 181 13.29 -7.78 -5.43
N ASN A 182 13.02 -6.49 -5.25
CA ASN A 182 11.70 -5.93 -5.53
C ASN A 182 11.36 -6.06 -7.03
N VAL A 183 12.34 -5.88 -7.91
CA VAL A 183 12.19 -6.10 -9.36
C VAL A 183 12.07 -7.58 -9.69
N ARG A 184 12.96 -8.43 -9.17
CA ARG A 184 12.92 -9.90 -9.39
C ARG A 184 11.57 -10.50 -8.96
N ARG A 185 11.04 -10.12 -7.80
CA ARG A 185 9.73 -10.58 -7.32
C ARG A 185 8.58 -10.09 -8.18
N ARG A 186 8.67 -8.88 -8.70
CA ARG A 186 7.69 -8.34 -9.67
C ARG A 186 7.75 -9.10 -10.98
N ASP A 187 8.94 -9.49 -11.40
CA ASP A 187 9.21 -10.17 -12.66
C ASP A 187 8.69 -11.61 -12.69
N ALA A 188 8.80 -12.32 -11.57
CA ALA A 188 8.45 -13.75 -11.46
C ALA A 188 7.05 -14.10 -11.99
N ASN A 189 6.05 -13.23 -11.77
CA ASN A 189 4.67 -13.42 -12.20
C ASN A 189 4.20 -12.32 -13.17
N HIS A 190 5.11 -11.76 -13.97
CA HIS A 190 4.78 -10.66 -14.86
C HIS A 190 4.24 -11.15 -16.20
N HIS A 191 3.02 -10.75 -16.57
CA HIS A 191 2.34 -11.09 -17.84
C HIS A 191 3.11 -10.79 -19.15
N MET A 192 4.26 -10.11 -19.08
CA MET A 192 5.10 -9.87 -20.26
C MET A 192 6.02 -11.06 -20.53
N ASN A 193 6.26 -11.92 -19.54
CA ASN A 193 6.98 -13.19 -19.72
C ASN A 193 6.26 -14.05 -20.75
N ASP A 194 4.94 -14.18 -20.61
CA ASP A 194 4.09 -14.96 -21.52
C ASP A 194 4.02 -14.35 -22.94
N LYS A 195 4.45 -13.08 -23.08
CA LYS A 195 4.55 -12.37 -24.37
C LYS A 195 5.98 -12.40 -24.94
N GLY A 196 6.85 -13.25 -24.42
CA GLY A 196 8.22 -13.42 -24.90
C GLY A 196 9.21 -12.34 -24.42
N PHE A 197 8.82 -11.44 -23.51
CA PHE A 197 9.79 -10.48 -22.97
C PHE A 197 10.75 -11.17 -21.99
N GLY A 198 12.05 -10.89 -22.16
CA GLY A 198 13.10 -11.34 -21.26
C GLY A 198 13.01 -10.75 -19.85
N PRO A 199 13.96 -11.08 -18.96
CA PRO A 199 13.89 -10.73 -17.54
C PRO A 199 13.89 -9.21 -17.31
N ALA A 200 13.24 -8.78 -16.22
CA ALA A 200 13.23 -7.38 -15.84
C ALA A 200 14.59 -6.88 -15.34
N GLN A 201 15.06 -5.77 -15.92
CA GLN A 201 16.30 -5.09 -15.58
C GLN A 201 15.99 -3.80 -14.82
N LEU A 202 16.60 -3.63 -13.64
CA LEU A 202 16.44 -2.43 -12.81
C LEU A 202 17.01 -1.19 -13.53
N ASP A 203 16.22 -0.11 -13.62
CA ASP A 203 16.63 1.18 -14.20
C ASP A 203 17.06 2.18 -13.11
N LYS A 204 16.10 2.70 -12.33
CA LYS A 204 16.36 3.67 -11.26
C LYS A 204 15.61 3.30 -9.99
N THR A 205 16.14 3.77 -8.85
CA THR A 205 15.55 3.60 -7.52
C THR A 205 15.44 4.92 -6.81
N SER A 206 14.35 5.14 -6.08
CA SER A 206 14.20 6.29 -5.19
C SER A 206 13.20 6.04 -4.06
N LYS A 207 13.24 6.87 -3.02
CA LYS A 207 12.17 6.99 -2.01
C LYS A 207 11.03 7.92 -2.48
N ASN A 208 11.25 8.70 -3.54
CA ASN A 208 10.31 9.62 -4.13
C ASN A 208 9.43 8.93 -5.18
N TYR A 209 8.20 8.60 -4.79
CA TYR A 209 7.21 8.00 -5.70
C TYR A 209 6.95 8.85 -6.95
N LYS A 210 6.99 10.18 -6.84
CA LYS A 210 6.66 11.07 -7.96
C LYS A 210 7.72 10.99 -9.05
N ALA A 211 9.00 10.97 -8.66
CA ALA A 211 10.12 10.83 -9.59
C ALA A 211 10.06 9.48 -10.31
N ILE A 212 9.81 8.39 -9.57
CA ILE A 212 9.68 7.06 -10.19
C ILE A 212 8.46 6.97 -11.12
N ARG A 213 7.32 7.58 -10.76
CA ARG A 213 6.15 7.69 -11.66
C ARG A 213 6.46 8.44 -12.95
N GLY A 214 7.20 9.55 -12.87
CA GLY A 214 7.61 10.30 -14.06
C GLY A 214 8.63 9.56 -14.90
N ARG A 215 9.61 8.90 -14.27
CA ARG A 215 10.65 8.12 -14.96
C ARG A 215 10.06 7.00 -15.82
N GLU A 216 9.04 6.30 -15.33
CA GLU A 216 8.32 5.29 -16.14
C GLU A 216 7.68 5.90 -17.39
N GLN A 217 7.01 7.06 -17.27
CA GLN A 217 6.42 7.70 -18.45
C GLN A 217 7.50 8.14 -19.44
N LEU A 218 8.60 8.72 -18.95
CA LEU A 218 9.72 9.13 -19.79
C LEU A 218 10.36 7.94 -20.52
N LEU A 219 10.47 6.77 -19.87
CA LEU A 219 10.96 5.54 -20.51
C LEU A 219 9.99 5.05 -21.59
N ILE A 220 8.69 5.05 -21.31
CA ILE A 220 7.66 4.72 -22.31
C ILE A 220 7.77 5.64 -23.53
N ASP A 221 7.88 6.95 -23.30
CA ASP A 221 8.01 7.96 -24.36
C ASP A 221 9.31 7.75 -25.16
N LYS A 222 10.44 7.48 -24.49
CA LYS A 222 11.73 7.19 -25.13
C LYS A 222 11.67 5.98 -26.05
N HIS A 223 10.99 4.92 -25.63
CA HIS A 223 10.89 3.68 -26.40
C HIS A 223 9.76 3.70 -27.45
N GLY A 224 9.38 4.89 -27.91
CA GLY A 224 8.42 5.08 -29.00
C GLY A 224 6.98 5.25 -28.54
N GLY A 225 6.72 5.46 -27.25
CA GLY A 225 5.39 5.72 -26.70
C GLY A 225 4.52 4.47 -26.57
N ALA A 226 3.42 4.59 -25.83
CA ALA A 226 2.49 3.47 -25.64
C ALA A 226 1.67 3.14 -26.89
N GLN A 227 1.34 1.86 -27.06
CA GLN A 227 0.58 1.35 -28.22
C GLN A 227 -0.82 1.98 -28.31
N SER A 228 -1.48 2.27 -27.18
CA SER A 228 -2.77 2.98 -27.15
C SER A 228 -2.75 4.37 -27.80
N THR A 229 -1.56 4.92 -28.03
CA THR A 229 -1.34 6.21 -28.67
C THR A 229 -0.62 6.09 -30.02
N GLY A 230 -0.59 4.89 -30.60
CA GLY A 230 0.12 4.60 -31.85
C GLY A 230 1.64 4.42 -31.69
N GLY A 231 2.11 4.23 -30.45
CA GLY A 231 3.53 4.07 -30.15
C GLY A 231 4.04 2.63 -30.32
N LYS A 232 5.37 2.47 -30.25
CA LYS A 232 6.09 1.22 -30.50
C LYS A 232 6.70 0.57 -29.26
N SER A 233 6.52 1.15 -28.08
CA SER A 233 7.00 0.50 -26.85
C SER A 233 6.19 -0.77 -26.58
N GLY A 234 6.74 -1.69 -25.79
CA GLY A 234 6.02 -2.88 -25.31
C GLY A 234 4.85 -2.54 -24.37
N ASN A 235 4.65 -1.27 -24.02
CA ASN A 235 3.56 -0.82 -23.16
C ASN A 235 2.28 -0.60 -23.95
N SER A 236 1.25 -1.39 -23.68
CA SER A 236 -0.07 -1.20 -24.30
C SER A 236 -0.74 0.12 -23.93
N ILE A 237 -0.45 0.65 -22.73
CA ILE A 237 -0.99 1.92 -22.23
C ILE A 237 0.11 2.82 -21.68
N ASN A 238 -0.16 4.13 -21.66
CA ASN A 238 0.74 5.10 -21.04
C ASN A 238 0.83 4.88 -19.53
N GLY A 239 2.00 5.17 -18.97
CA GLY A 239 2.18 5.27 -17.53
C GLY A 239 1.24 6.31 -16.96
N ILE A 240 1.34 7.56 -17.42
CA ILE A 240 0.55 8.72 -16.99
C ILE A 240 -0.36 9.16 -18.14
N GLY A 241 -1.67 9.09 -17.92
CA GLY A 241 -2.68 9.52 -18.91
C GLY A 241 -2.53 10.99 -19.32
N LYS A 242 -2.88 11.31 -20.56
CA LYS A 242 -2.75 12.66 -21.16
C LYS A 242 -3.43 13.76 -20.34
N ASN A 243 -4.63 13.48 -19.80
CA ASN A 243 -5.45 14.45 -19.08
C ASN A 243 -5.15 14.53 -17.57
N ASN A 244 -4.10 13.87 -17.08
CA ASN A 244 -3.77 13.89 -15.66
C ASN A 244 -3.14 15.24 -15.27
N LYS A 245 -3.84 16.03 -14.43
CA LYS A 245 -3.37 17.34 -13.94
C LYS A 245 -2.00 17.31 -13.23
N LYS A 246 -1.58 16.14 -12.72
CA LYS A 246 -0.28 15.95 -12.05
C LYS A 246 0.83 15.47 -12.98
N LYS A 247 0.57 15.29 -14.29
CA LYS A 247 1.57 14.79 -15.26
C LYS A 247 2.86 15.60 -15.21
N THR A 248 2.77 16.92 -15.28
CA THR A 248 3.93 17.81 -15.21
C THR A 248 4.71 17.67 -13.90
N ILE A 249 4.01 17.51 -12.77
CA ILE A 249 4.67 17.31 -11.46
C ILE A 249 5.49 16.02 -11.44
N TYR A 250 4.96 14.94 -12.01
CA TYR A 250 5.69 13.67 -12.10
C TYR A 250 6.90 13.77 -13.01
N LEU A 251 6.73 14.36 -14.21
CA LEU A 251 7.81 14.53 -15.17
C LEU A 251 8.92 15.43 -14.62
N ASN A 252 8.58 16.55 -13.99
CA ASN A 252 9.56 17.44 -13.37
C ASN A 252 10.28 16.79 -12.19
N ALA A 253 9.57 16.01 -11.36
CA ALA A 253 10.21 15.27 -10.27
C ALA A 253 11.20 14.22 -10.80
N ALA A 254 10.88 13.56 -11.92
CA ALA A 254 11.78 12.59 -12.55
C ALA A 254 13.01 13.26 -13.16
N LYS A 255 12.82 14.32 -13.94
CA LYS A 255 13.90 15.08 -14.56
C LYS A 255 14.82 15.74 -13.52
N GLY A 256 14.24 16.28 -12.45
CA GLY A 256 15.00 16.88 -11.36
C GLY A 256 15.84 15.88 -10.57
N GLU A 257 15.41 14.61 -10.46
CA GLU A 257 16.12 13.60 -9.67
C GLU A 257 17.05 12.72 -10.50
N PHE A 258 16.68 12.39 -11.74
CA PHE A 258 17.40 11.43 -12.59
C PHE A 258 17.95 12.03 -13.89
N GLY A 259 17.68 13.30 -14.17
CA GLY A 259 18.02 13.93 -15.45
C GLY A 259 17.08 13.54 -16.60
N GLU A 260 17.43 13.98 -17.81
CA GLU A 260 16.81 13.50 -19.04
C GLU A 260 17.21 12.05 -19.32
N ILE A 261 16.46 11.36 -20.17
CA ILE A 261 16.84 10.01 -20.59
C ILE A 261 17.69 10.12 -21.86
N GLU A 262 18.98 9.79 -21.73
CA GLU A 262 19.89 9.56 -22.87
C GLU A 262 19.46 8.35 -23.68
#